data_AF-A0A9E3SUF6-F1
#
_entry.id   AF-A0A9E3SUF6-F1
#
_cell.length_a   1.000
_cell.length_b   1.000
_cell.length_c   1.000
_cell.angle_alpha   90.00
_cell.angle_beta   90.00
_cell.angle_gamma   90.00
#
_symmetry.space_group_name_H-M   'P 1'
#
loop_
_entity.id
_entity.type
_entity.pdbx_description
1 polymer ?
#
loop_
_entity_poly.entity_id
_entity_poly.type
_entity_poly.pdbx_seq_one_letter_code
_entity_poly.pdbx_strand_id
1 'polypeptide(L)'
;MSDEPSRFPAVIAYIPVLGWLYVFFLQRQNPLAVYHLRQSIGLFLFLAAVVVGWGAVAWVLAWIPLMMSVGMALFAVVMAACFFGLIAWLIGLSNALSNRISPLPAFGRWANRLPIR
;
A
#
# COMPACT_ATOMS: atom_id res chain seq x y z
N MET A 1 2.67 -31.64 -14.88
CA MET A 1 2.21 -30.26 -15.14
C MET A 1 2.48 -29.52 -13.85
N SER A 2 3.50 -28.67 -13.78
CA SER A 2 3.71 -27.86 -12.57
C SER A 2 2.54 -26.88 -12.48
N ASP A 3 1.73 -26.97 -11.44
CA ASP A 3 0.65 -26.01 -11.19
C ASP A 3 1.28 -24.63 -10.97
N GLU A 4 1.37 -23.84 -12.03
CA GLU A 4 1.71 -22.42 -11.95
C GLU A 4 0.72 -21.74 -10.98
N PRO A 5 1.21 -21.05 -9.93
CA PRO A 5 0.33 -20.38 -8.98
C PRO A 5 -0.64 -19.46 -9.71
N SER A 6 -1.94 -19.59 -9.44
CA SER A 6 -2.94 -18.74 -10.07
C SER A 6 -2.65 -17.26 -9.77
N ARG A 7 -2.55 -16.44 -10.82
CA ARG A 7 -2.36 -14.98 -10.71
C ARG A 7 -3.61 -14.23 -10.25
N PHE A 8 -4.78 -14.85 -10.34
CA PHE A 8 -6.06 -14.19 -10.02
C PHE A 8 -6.13 -13.75 -8.54
N PRO A 9 -5.81 -14.60 -7.54
CA PRO A 9 -5.63 -14.17 -6.16
C PRO A 9 -4.66 -12.99 -5.96
N ALA A 10 -3.57 -12.93 -6.72
CA ALA A 10 -2.59 -11.85 -6.63
C ALA A 10 -3.14 -10.51 -7.13
N VAL A 11 -3.97 -10.54 -8.19
CA VAL A 11 -4.70 -9.36 -8.68
C VAL A 11 -5.75 -8.92 -7.65
N ILE A 12 -6.49 -9.88 -7.09
CA ILE A 12 -7.50 -9.60 -6.04
C ILE A 12 -6.87 -8.91 -4.83
N ALA A 13 -5.63 -9.22 -4.47
CA ALA A 13 -4.94 -8.58 -3.34
C ALA A 13 -4.88 -7.04 -3.43
N TYR A 14 -5.02 -6.46 -4.62
CA TYR A 14 -5.07 -5.01 -4.83
C TYR A 14 -6.45 -4.39 -4.64
N ILE A 15 -7.48 -5.18 -4.34
CA ILE A 15 -8.79 -4.73 -3.84
C ILE A 15 -8.67 -4.66 -2.31
N PRO A 16 -8.57 -3.47 -1.70
CA PRO A 16 -8.32 -3.35 -0.27
C PRO A 16 -9.46 -3.94 0.55
N VAL A 17 -9.14 -4.39 1.77
CA VAL A 17 -10.07 -5.04 2.70
C VAL A 17 -10.60 -6.37 2.15
N LEU A 18 -11.48 -6.36 1.15
CA LEU A 18 -12.10 -7.59 0.61
C LEU A 18 -11.08 -8.54 0.01
N GLY A 19 -10.21 -8.03 -0.85
CA GLY A 19 -9.17 -8.83 -1.46
C GLY A 19 -8.11 -9.28 -0.46
N TRP A 20 -7.86 -8.48 0.57
CA TRP A 20 -6.96 -8.85 1.65
C TRP A 20 -7.50 -10.02 2.45
N LEU A 21 -8.76 -9.94 2.89
CA LEU A 21 -9.42 -11.02 3.62
C LEU A 21 -9.49 -12.29 2.78
N TYR A 22 -9.85 -12.17 1.49
CA TYR A 22 -9.87 -13.29 0.56
C TYR A 22 -8.51 -13.99 0.50
N VAL A 23 -7.42 -13.26 0.24
CA VAL A 23 -6.09 -13.88 0.14
C VAL A 23 -5.64 -14.44 1.49
N PHE A 24 -5.85 -13.68 2.56
CA PHE A 24 -5.44 -14.05 3.91
C PHE A 24 -6.15 -15.30 4.44
N PHE A 25 -7.41 -15.55 4.09
CA PHE A 25 -8.13 -16.74 4.59
C PHE A 25 -8.12 -17.91 3.60
N LEU A 26 -8.17 -17.64 2.29
CA LEU A 26 -8.45 -18.67 1.29
C LEU A 26 -7.28 -18.99 0.36
N GLN A 27 -6.25 -18.14 0.28
CA GLN A 27 -5.16 -18.28 -0.70
C GLN A 27 -3.76 -18.22 -0.08
N ARG A 28 -3.61 -18.60 1.20
CA ARG A 28 -2.30 -18.62 1.89
C ARG A 28 -1.26 -19.54 1.27
N GLN A 29 -1.70 -20.61 0.60
CA GLN A 29 -0.77 -21.54 -0.07
C GLN A 29 -0.25 -21.00 -1.41
N ASN A 30 -0.79 -19.88 -1.90
CA ASN A 30 -0.34 -19.25 -3.13
C ASN A 30 0.72 -18.17 -2.81
N PRO A 31 2.02 -18.45 -3.03
CA PRO A 31 3.09 -17.53 -2.64
C PRO A 31 3.03 -16.19 -3.39
N LEU A 32 2.57 -16.20 -4.64
CA LEU A 32 2.37 -14.98 -5.43
C LEU A 32 1.26 -14.12 -4.83
N ALA A 33 0.14 -14.74 -4.43
CA ALA A 33 -0.97 -14.04 -3.79
C ALA A 33 -0.53 -13.40 -2.46
N VAL A 34 0.14 -14.18 -1.60
CA VAL A 34 0.64 -13.70 -0.30
C VAL A 34 1.65 -12.57 -0.48
N TYR A 35 2.52 -12.65 -1.50
CA TYR A 35 3.44 -11.56 -1.84
C TYR A 35 2.69 -10.26 -2.18
N HIS A 36 1.74 -10.32 -3.11
CA HIS A 36 0.99 -9.14 -3.53
C HIS A 36 0.06 -8.62 -2.43
N LEU A 37 -0.42 -9.48 -1.53
CA LEU A 37 -1.11 -9.08 -0.31
C LEU A 37 -0.23 -8.21 0.58
N ARG A 38 1.02 -8.63 0.83
CA ARG A 38 1.98 -7.82 1.62
C ARG A 38 2.26 -6.48 0.95
N GLN A 39 2.50 -6.46 -0.36
CA GLN A 39 2.76 -5.22 -1.10
C GLN A 39 1.56 -4.26 -1.05
N SER A 40 0.35 -4.78 -1.24
CA SER A 40 -0.89 -4.02 -1.18
C SER A 40 -1.13 -3.44 0.21
N ILE A 41 -1.02 -4.25 1.27
CA ILE A 41 -1.12 -3.76 2.65
C ILE A 41 -0.03 -2.71 2.93
N GLY A 42 1.21 -2.96 2.49
CA GLY A 42 2.32 -2.03 2.67
C GLY A 42 2.06 -0.66 2.02
N LEU A 43 1.46 -0.62 0.83
CA LEU A 43 1.04 0.61 0.17
C LEU A 43 0.02 1.38 1.01
N PHE A 44 -1.02 0.70 1.49
CA PHE A 44 -2.05 1.37 2.28
C PHE A 44 -1.56 1.82 3.66
N LEU A 45 -0.67 1.06 4.29
CA LEU A 45 0.00 1.48 5.52
C LEU A 45 0.91 2.70 5.30
N PHE A 46 1.63 2.75 4.17
CA PHE A 46 2.42 3.91 3.79
C PHE A 46 1.54 5.16 3.63
N LEU A 47 0.45 5.07 2.87
CA LEU A 47 -0.49 6.18 2.68
C LEU A 47 -1.13 6.62 4.00
N ALA A 48 -1.57 5.67 4.82
CA ALA A 48 -2.12 5.96 6.15
C ALA A 48 -1.10 6.68 7.04
N ALA A 49 0.16 6.24 7.05
CA ALA A 49 1.22 6.89 7.81
C ALA A 49 1.47 8.34 7.36
N VAL A 50 1.41 8.62 6.06
CA VAL A 50 1.53 10.00 5.54
C VAL A 50 0.36 10.87 6.01
N VAL A 51 -0.88 10.37 5.92
CA VAL A 51 -2.08 11.11 6.37
C VAL A 51 -2.02 11.39 7.87
N VAL A 52 -1.73 10.36 8.68
CA VAL A 52 -1.62 10.49 10.14
C VAL A 52 -0.47 11.42 10.53
N GLY A 53 0.69 11.30 9.87
CA GLY A 53 1.85 12.16 10.10
C GLY A 53 1.55 13.62 9.78
N TRP A 54 0.91 13.90 8.64
CA TRP A 54 0.44 15.24 8.30
C TRP A 54 -0.54 15.77 9.36
N GLY A 55 -1.54 14.97 9.75
CA GLY A 55 -2.54 15.37 10.74
C GLY A 55 -1.91 15.73 12.10
N ALA A 56 -0.93 14.95 12.55
CA ALA A 56 -0.19 15.24 13.76
C ALA A 56 0.61 16.55 13.66
N VAL A 57 1.32 16.78 12.55
CA VAL A 57 2.08 18.03 12.32
C VAL A 57 1.14 19.24 12.24
N ALA A 58 0.05 19.14 11.48
CA ALA A 58 -0.92 20.21 11.33
C ALA A 58 -1.58 20.55 12.68
N TRP A 59 -1.88 19.53 13.50
CA TRP A 59 -2.42 19.72 14.84
C TRP A 59 -1.45 20.48 15.77
N VAL A 60 -0.16 20.15 15.75
CA VAL A 60 0.86 20.90 16.52
C VAL A 60 0.95 22.35 16.05
N LEU A 61 1.00 22.59 14.73
CA LEU A 61 1.09 23.93 14.16
C LEU A 61 -0.16 24.79 14.46
N ALA A 62 -1.33 24.18 14.65
CA ALA A 62 -2.55 24.90 14.98
C ALA A 62 -2.48 25.63 16.33
N TRP A 63 -1.61 25.21 17.25
CA TRP A 63 -1.39 25.88 18.53
C TRP A 63 -0.50 27.12 18.43
N ILE A 64 0.18 27.33 17.29
CA ILE A 64 1.04 28.49 17.06
C ILE A 64 0.25 29.54 16.24
N PRO A 65 0.10 30.78 16.75
CA PRO A 65 -0.58 31.85 16.01
C PRO A 65 0.00 32.01 14.59
N LEU A 66 -0.89 32.19 13.61
CA LEU A 66 -0.56 32.34 12.18
C LEU A 66 0.03 31.09 11.48
N MET A 67 0.33 29.98 12.17
CA MET A 67 0.92 28.77 11.56
C MET A 67 -0.11 27.75 11.07
N MET A 68 -1.40 27.92 11.41
CA MET A 68 -2.46 27.02 10.94
C MET A 68 -2.48 26.90 9.40
N SER A 69 -2.29 28.01 8.69
CA SER A 69 -2.22 28.05 7.22
C SER A 69 -1.08 27.20 6.67
N VAL A 70 0.06 27.12 7.38
CA VAL A 70 1.19 26.26 7.00
C VAL A 70 0.80 24.79 7.15
N GLY A 71 0.17 24.42 8.26
CA GLY A 71 -0.34 23.06 8.48
C GLY A 71 -1.31 22.62 7.38
N MET A 72 -2.22 23.50 6.95
CA MET A 72 -3.13 23.25 5.83
C MET A 72 -2.38 23.13 4.50
N ALA A 73 -1.41 24.00 4.22
CA ALA A 73 -0.62 23.96 2.98
C ALA A 73 0.18 22.65 2.85
N LEU A 74 0.64 22.06 3.96
CA LEU A 74 1.32 20.76 3.98
C LEU A 74 0.42 19.60 3.52
N PHE A 75 -0.90 19.79 3.40
CA PHE A 75 -1.79 18.80 2.81
C PHE A 75 -1.43 18.49 1.34
N ALA A 76 -0.72 19.41 0.66
CA ALA A 76 -0.15 19.13 -0.66
C ALA A 76 0.77 17.90 -0.67
N VAL A 77 1.47 17.60 0.44
CA VAL A 77 2.29 16.38 0.58
C VAL A 77 1.42 15.13 0.60
N VAL A 78 0.26 15.16 1.26
CA VAL A 78 -0.71 14.07 1.26
C VAL A 78 -1.23 13.82 -0.15
N MET A 79 -1.57 14.89 -0.88
CA MET A 79 -2.03 14.78 -2.27
C MET A 79 -0.95 14.18 -3.18
N ALA A 80 0.31 14.62 -3.04
CA ALA A 80 1.43 14.05 -3.78
C ALA A 80 1.64 12.56 -3.45
N ALA A 81 1.53 12.18 -2.17
CA ALA A 81 1.62 10.78 -1.74
C ALA A 81 0.47 9.93 -2.30
N CYS A 82 -0.77 10.45 -2.35
CA CYS A 82 -1.90 9.76 -2.96
C CYS A 82 -1.69 9.54 -4.47
N PHE A 83 -1.17 10.53 -5.18
CA PHE A 83 -0.85 10.39 -6.61
C PHE A 83 0.25 9.35 -6.85
N PHE A 84 1.32 9.41 -6.05
CA PHE A 84 2.36 8.38 -6.03
C PHE A 84 1.79 6.99 -5.69
N GLY A 85 0.89 6.91 -4.71
CA GLY A 85 0.22 5.69 -4.28
C GLY A 85 -0.62 5.07 -5.39
N LEU A 86 -1.32 5.88 -6.17
CA LEU A 86 -2.06 5.42 -7.36
C LEU A 86 -1.10 4.81 -8.40
N ILE A 87 0.04 5.46 -8.67
CA ILE A 87 1.05 4.92 -9.59
C ILE A 87 1.61 3.60 -9.05
N ALA A 88 1.97 3.54 -7.77
CA ALA A 88 2.47 2.32 -7.15
C ALA A 88 1.43 1.20 -7.16
N TRP A 89 0.14 1.51 -6.96
CA TRP A 89 -0.96 0.56 -7.08
C TRP A 89 -1.06 -0.02 -8.51
N LEU A 90 -0.99 0.83 -9.54
CA LEU A 90 -1.00 0.40 -10.95
C LEU A 90 0.22 -0.46 -11.30
N ILE A 91 1.42 -0.09 -10.85
CA ILE A 91 2.64 -0.90 -11.00
C ILE A 91 2.45 -2.26 -10.33
N GLY A 92 1.90 -2.28 -9.12
CA GLY A 92 1.63 -3.49 -8.37
C GLY A 92 0.66 -4.42 -9.08
N LEU A 93 -0.42 -3.87 -9.63
CA LEU A 93 -1.42 -4.58 -10.41
C LEU A 93 -0.83 -5.16 -11.70
N SER A 94 -0.04 -4.36 -12.42
CA SER A 94 0.68 -4.79 -13.63
C SER A 94 1.66 -5.94 -13.33
N ASN A 95 2.39 -5.86 -12.21
CA ASN A 95 3.27 -6.92 -11.76
C ASN A 95 2.50 -8.22 -11.45
N ALA A 96 1.35 -8.12 -10.76
CA ALA A 96 0.50 -9.28 -10.48
C ALA A 96 -0.06 -9.94 -11.75
N LEU A 97 -0.53 -9.13 -12.71
CA LEU A 97 -0.99 -9.62 -14.02
C LEU A 97 0.13 -10.32 -14.80
N SER A 98 1.38 -9.89 -14.60
CA SER A 98 2.58 -10.40 -15.26
C SER A 98 3.29 -11.53 -14.50
N ASN A 99 2.73 -12.04 -13.40
CA ASN A 99 3.36 -13.05 -12.54
C ASN A 99 4.72 -12.60 -11.95
N ARG A 100 4.94 -11.28 -11.77
CA ARG A 100 6.22 -10.71 -11.35
C ARG A 100 6.24 -10.38 -9.85
N ILE A 101 7.22 -10.94 -9.16
CA ILE A 101 7.55 -10.61 -7.78
C ILE A 101 8.54 -9.45 -7.77
N SER A 102 8.04 -8.22 -7.90
CA SER A 102 8.86 -7.01 -7.86
C SER A 102 8.34 -6.04 -6.80
N PRO A 103 9.20 -5.58 -5.87
CA PRO A 103 8.77 -4.74 -4.76
C PRO A 103 8.30 -3.38 -5.28
N LEU A 104 7.22 -2.88 -4.69
CA LEU A 104 6.76 -1.52 -4.96
C LEU A 104 7.85 -0.49 -4.60
N PRO A 105 7.92 0.64 -5.33
CA PRO A 105 8.87 1.69 -5.04
C PRO A 105 8.67 2.25 -3.62
N ALA A 106 9.74 2.82 -3.05
CA ALA A 106 9.83 3.39 -1.71
C ALA A 106 9.64 2.42 -0.53
N PHE A 107 8.53 1.68 -0.45
CA PHE A 107 8.15 0.90 0.74
C PHE A 107 8.04 -0.61 0.51
N GLY A 108 8.15 -1.10 -0.74
CA GLY A 108 7.90 -2.51 -1.06
C GLY A 108 8.85 -3.49 -0.36
N ARG A 109 10.11 -3.10 -0.12
CA ARG A 109 11.06 -3.93 0.67
C ARG A 109 10.65 -4.05 2.14
N TRP A 110 10.11 -2.98 2.73
CA TRP A 110 9.57 -3.01 4.09
C TRP A 110 8.28 -3.84 4.14
N ALA A 111 7.40 -3.68 3.15
CA ALA A 111 6.15 -4.45 3.04
C ALA A 111 6.39 -5.97 3.05
N ASN A 112 7.48 -6.44 2.43
CA ASN A 112 7.85 -7.87 2.45
C ASN A 112 8.15 -8.42 3.85
N ARG A 113 8.48 -7.57 4.81
CA ARG A 113 8.77 -7.95 6.21
C ARG A 113 7.51 -8.09 7.06
N LEU A 114 6.32 -7.77 6.52
CA LEU A 114 5.06 -7.97 7.23
C LEU A 114 4.89 -9.46 7.59
N PRO A 115 4.46 -9.79 8.81
CA PRO A 115 4.37 -11.15 9.32
C PRO A 115 3.14 -11.90 8.79
N ILE A 116 2.93 -11.89 7.47
CA ILE A 116 1.79 -12.51 6.79
C ILE A 116 2.29 -13.73 6.03
N ARG A 117 2.15 -14.93 6.60
CA ARG A 117 2.58 -16.20 5.98
C ARG A 117 1.41 -16.94 5.38
#